data_AF-A0A812N1K7-F1
#
_entry.id   AF-A0A812N1K7-F1
#
_cell.length_a   1.000
_cell.length_b   1.000
_cell.length_c   1.000
_cell.angle_alpha   90.00
_cell.angle_beta   90.00
_cell.angle_gamma   90.00
#
_symmetry.space_group_name_H-M   'P 1'
#
loop_
_entity.id
_entity.type
_entity.pdbx_description
1 polymer ?
#
loop_
_entity_poly.entity_id
_entity_poly.type
_entity_poly.pdbx_seq_one_letter_code
_entity_poly.pdbx_strand_id
1 'polypeptide(L)'
;MQAEAEALSMRAKHDLQEDPRGGLHGPPSSAIQSLSNRFIVAFRSHESKRKPTTTAYRQQDEGLGLLAYLSATAPLVPLPPAEPNPPSWPSSVYIFGPEDAVNGSDLTARIAALLSELNNVTTGHYSSDRKALLFKPGTYETDIEVGYYVQVLGLGERPEDVQFTSAWGVHSKPMGAIPDPGSLDNFWRSAENFHHASPWGMLWAVSQASPIRRIRVDKNLTLSVPGAWASGGYMADMQVGCLQLVQFDVGGSTVLGGQQLLSIHAVVLVSKEVRVRKPDTVATGSPRETLPAEGSETALTNVLPNVALTPVIAEKPYITIATCLHISRSVGPAVEEATTVPFEQVYVARAEDLTSTIQSKLTSGLHVVLSPGIYNLTATLTLTFKNQVLLGIGMATLVAPKDGSPCVLVENAATGARVAGIVLQANFAFDKATGSPPPSSLLEWGRSGVTAGEADPANPGVLSDVFARVGGPDTDRKIGTL
;
A
#
# COMPACT_ATOMS: atom_id res chain seq x y z
N MET A 1 4.79 11.44 57.83
CA MET A 1 6.07 11.97 57.29
C MET A 1 7.18 11.01 57.69
N GLN A 2 7.19 9.76 57.21
CA GLN A 2 7.02 9.27 55.83
C GLN A 2 8.14 9.73 54.90
N ALA A 3 8.71 8.71 54.27
CA ALA A 3 9.42 8.69 53.01
C ALA A 3 10.82 9.33 52.99
N GLU A 4 11.72 8.62 52.31
CA GLU A 4 13.07 9.03 51.91
C GLU A 4 14.15 8.99 53.00
N ALA A 5 14.76 7.81 53.24
CA ALA A 5 16.19 7.66 53.52
C ALA A 5 16.63 6.21 53.90
N GLU A 6 16.03 5.15 53.36
CA GLU A 6 16.54 3.79 53.56
C GLU A 6 16.53 3.02 52.23
N ALA A 7 17.74 2.62 51.79
CA ALA A 7 18.08 1.57 50.82
C ALA A 7 19.09 1.97 49.73
N LEU A 8 20.05 2.84 50.07
CA LEU A 8 21.24 3.11 49.26
C LEU A 8 22.51 2.85 50.09
N SER A 9 22.74 1.59 50.46
CA SER A 9 24.07 1.05 50.83
C SER A 9 23.95 -0.45 51.12
N MET A 10 24.97 -1.21 50.72
CA MET A 10 25.25 -2.63 51.04
C MET A 10 24.69 -3.71 50.10
N ARG A 11 25.35 -3.85 48.94
CA ARG A 11 26.23 -5.01 48.70
C ARG A 11 27.13 -4.78 47.48
N ALA A 12 28.25 -4.10 47.74
CA ALA A 12 29.47 -4.26 46.98
C ALA A 12 30.29 -5.43 47.56
N LYS A 13 31.10 -6.06 46.69
CA LYS A 13 32.33 -6.88 46.86
C LYS A 13 32.32 -7.83 45.66
N HIS A 14 33.29 -7.94 44.77
CA HIS A 14 34.74 -7.68 44.68
C HIS A 14 35.00 -7.88 43.15
N ASP A 15 35.84 -7.20 42.36
CA ASP A 15 37.20 -6.73 42.53
C ASP A 15 37.52 -5.67 41.46
N LEU A 16 38.42 -4.75 41.83
CA LEU A 16 39.06 -3.73 40.98
C LEU A 16 40.37 -4.27 40.39
N GLN A 17 40.68 -3.90 39.15
CA GLN A 17 42.03 -3.50 38.75
C GLN A 17 41.95 -2.55 37.54
N GLU A 18 42.49 -1.35 37.72
CA GLU A 18 42.60 -0.26 36.74
C GLU A 18 43.78 -0.46 35.77
N ASP A 19 43.69 0.10 34.54
CA ASP A 19 44.79 0.78 33.82
C ASP A 19 44.23 1.59 32.61
N PRO A 20 44.82 2.71 32.13
CA PRO A 20 44.10 3.97 31.97
C PRO A 20 44.41 4.63 30.61
N ARG A 21 43.61 4.44 29.56
CA ARG A 21 43.78 5.22 28.31
C ARG A 21 42.43 5.60 27.74
N GLY A 22 42.23 6.92 27.66
CA GLY A 22 41.03 7.54 27.15
C GLY A 22 40.69 7.13 25.72
N GLY A 23 39.40 6.90 25.50
CA GLY A 23 38.79 6.60 24.22
C GLY A 23 37.36 6.16 24.44
N LEU A 24 36.39 7.08 24.31
CA LEU A 24 34.97 6.75 24.30
C LEU A 24 34.65 5.95 23.03
N HIS A 25 34.73 4.63 23.12
CA HIS A 25 34.18 3.72 22.12
C HIS A 25 32.69 3.52 22.40
N GLY A 26 31.86 3.87 21.41
CA GLY A 26 30.46 3.45 21.34
C GLY A 26 30.33 1.92 21.20
N PRO A 27 29.14 1.37 21.49
CA PRO A 27 28.93 -0.08 21.50
C PRO A 27 29.15 -0.71 20.11
N PRO A 28 29.62 -1.97 20.05
CA PRO A 28 30.10 -2.58 18.82
C PRO A 28 28.99 -2.94 17.82
N SER A 29 29.27 -2.64 16.56
CA SER A 29 28.54 -2.84 15.31
C SER A 29 28.18 -4.30 14.94
N SER A 30 28.17 -5.26 15.87
CA SER A 30 28.05 -6.69 15.53
C SER A 30 26.67 -7.34 15.78
N ALA A 31 25.66 -6.58 16.22
CA ALA A 31 24.31 -7.12 16.46
C ALA A 31 23.30 -6.90 15.30
N ILE A 32 23.67 -6.21 14.22
CA ILE A 32 22.80 -5.93 13.06
C ILE A 32 23.22 -6.72 11.80
N GLN A 33 24.23 -7.61 11.90
CA GLN A 33 24.79 -8.33 10.75
C GLN A 33 24.37 -9.81 10.60
N SER A 34 23.46 -10.35 11.42
CA SER A 34 23.08 -11.78 11.32
C SER A 34 21.65 -12.12 10.84
N LEU A 35 20.86 -11.14 10.40
CA LEU A 35 19.51 -11.39 9.85
C LEU A 35 19.37 -11.19 8.33
N SER A 36 20.46 -10.89 7.62
CA SER A 36 20.44 -10.61 6.17
C SER A 36 20.87 -11.77 5.27
N ASN A 37 21.01 -13.01 5.78
CA ASN A 37 21.49 -14.15 4.98
C ASN A 37 20.60 -15.41 4.98
N ARG A 38 19.29 -15.26 5.19
CA ARG A 38 18.33 -16.38 5.01
C ARG A 38 17.01 -15.97 4.36
N PHE A 39 17.05 -15.37 3.19
CA PHE A 39 15.95 -15.43 2.20
C PHE A 39 16.53 -15.29 0.80
N ILE A 40 17.27 -16.32 0.35
CA ILE A 40 17.45 -16.59 -1.07
C ILE A 40 16.43 -17.66 -1.41
N VAL A 41 15.34 -17.25 -2.06
CA VAL A 41 14.42 -18.17 -2.74
C VAL A 41 15.21 -18.80 -3.89
N ALA A 42 15.68 -20.03 -3.67
CA ALA A 42 16.33 -20.81 -4.71
C ALA A 42 15.28 -21.28 -5.73
N PHE A 43 15.18 -20.59 -6.87
CA PHE A 43 14.55 -21.15 -8.06
C PHE A 43 15.42 -22.32 -8.55
N ARG A 44 15.01 -23.56 -8.23
CA ARG A 44 15.51 -24.74 -8.94
C ARG A 44 14.72 -24.89 -10.23
N SER A 45 15.31 -24.51 -11.35
CA SER A 45 14.84 -24.98 -12.66
C SER A 45 15.16 -26.47 -12.79
N HIS A 46 14.13 -27.32 -12.77
CA HIS A 46 14.29 -28.70 -13.21
C HIS A 46 14.28 -28.69 -14.75
N GLU A 47 15.47 -28.64 -15.37
CA GLU A 47 15.63 -28.93 -16.79
C GLU A 47 15.33 -30.41 -17.04
N SER A 48 14.16 -30.69 -17.60
CA SER A 48 13.87 -31.99 -18.22
C SER A 48 14.49 -32.01 -19.62
N LYS A 49 15.64 -32.68 -19.76
CA LYS A 49 16.26 -32.99 -21.05
C LYS A 49 15.33 -33.90 -21.87
N ARG A 50 14.55 -33.33 -22.80
CA ARG A 50 13.93 -34.10 -23.90
C ARG A 50 14.69 -33.86 -25.20
N LYS A 51 15.21 -34.96 -25.77
CA LYS A 51 15.89 -35.01 -27.07
C LYS A 51 14.93 -34.64 -28.21
N PRO A 52 15.40 -33.97 -29.27
CA PRO A 52 14.56 -33.65 -30.42
C PRO A 52 14.32 -34.93 -31.23
N THR A 53 13.05 -35.30 -31.42
CA THR A 53 12.67 -36.32 -32.40
C THR A 53 11.93 -35.61 -33.53
N THR A 54 12.57 -35.61 -34.70
CA THR A 54 12.05 -35.09 -35.95
C THR A 54 10.97 -36.04 -36.46
N THR A 55 9.72 -35.60 -36.55
CA THR A 55 8.69 -36.35 -37.27
C THR A 55 7.91 -35.39 -38.18
N ALA A 56 7.94 -35.72 -39.47
CA ALA A 56 7.37 -34.97 -40.57
C ALA A 56 5.84 -34.81 -40.44
N TYR A 57 5.36 -33.63 -40.79
CA TYR A 57 3.93 -33.33 -40.94
C TYR A 57 3.41 -34.05 -42.19
N ARG A 58 2.46 -34.98 -42.02
CA ARG A 58 1.71 -35.61 -43.11
C ARG A 58 0.26 -35.17 -42.97
N GLN A 59 -0.23 -34.39 -43.93
CA GLN A 59 -1.66 -34.12 -44.10
C GLN A 59 -2.38 -35.45 -44.33
N GLN A 60 -3.36 -35.75 -43.48
CA GLN A 60 -4.45 -36.66 -43.82
C GLN A 60 -5.77 -36.00 -43.41
N ASP A 61 -6.58 -35.75 -44.43
CA ASP A 61 -8.00 -35.46 -44.35
C ASP A 61 -8.74 -36.63 -43.70
N GLU A 62 -9.52 -36.39 -42.66
CA GLU A 62 -10.57 -37.30 -42.18
C GLU A 62 -11.76 -36.46 -41.67
N GLY A 63 -12.95 -36.89 -42.05
CA GLY A 63 -14.21 -36.14 -42.09
C GLY A 63 -14.73 -35.53 -40.79
N LEU A 64 -15.41 -34.40 -40.94
CA LEU A 64 -16.29 -33.76 -39.97
C LEU A 64 -17.44 -34.70 -39.56
N GLY A 65 -17.27 -35.39 -38.43
CA GLY A 65 -18.37 -35.95 -37.64
C GLY A 65 -18.87 -34.91 -36.65
N LEU A 66 -20.09 -34.39 -36.88
CA LEU A 66 -20.75 -33.43 -36.00
C LEU A 66 -21.18 -34.13 -34.69
N LEU A 67 -20.32 -34.11 -33.68
CA LEU A 67 -20.69 -34.45 -32.29
C LEU A 67 -21.36 -33.23 -31.67
N ALA A 68 -22.68 -33.32 -31.45
CA ALA A 68 -23.44 -32.32 -30.71
C ALA A 68 -22.94 -32.26 -29.26
N TYR A 69 -22.18 -31.21 -28.93
CA TYR A 69 -21.93 -30.84 -27.54
C TYR A 69 -23.25 -30.34 -26.94
N LEU A 70 -23.92 -31.19 -26.17
CA LEU A 70 -24.94 -30.77 -25.22
C LEU A 70 -24.27 -29.84 -24.20
N SER A 71 -24.46 -28.53 -24.39
CA SER A 71 -24.16 -27.51 -23.39
C SER A 71 -25.00 -27.84 -22.15
N ALA A 72 -24.35 -28.40 -21.13
CA ALA A 72 -24.92 -28.41 -19.79
C ALA A 72 -25.02 -26.93 -19.35
N THR A 73 -26.23 -26.39 -19.36
CA THR A 73 -26.52 -25.09 -18.76
C THR A 73 -26.12 -25.17 -17.28
N ALA A 74 -25.03 -24.52 -16.90
CA ALA A 74 -24.69 -24.34 -15.50
C ALA A 74 -25.91 -23.72 -14.78
N PRO A 75 -26.29 -24.20 -13.59
CA PRO A 75 -27.40 -23.60 -12.87
C PRO A 75 -27.12 -22.10 -12.68
N LEU A 76 -28.06 -21.26 -13.12
CA LEU A 76 -28.06 -19.83 -12.85
C LEU A 76 -28.06 -19.65 -11.34
N VAL A 77 -26.90 -19.30 -10.76
CA VAL A 77 -26.83 -18.83 -9.39
C VAL A 77 -27.69 -17.56 -9.33
N PRO A 78 -28.73 -17.49 -8.47
CA PRO A 78 -29.53 -16.29 -8.33
C PRO A 78 -28.60 -15.11 -8.01
N LEU A 79 -28.73 -14.02 -8.76
CA LEU A 79 -27.97 -12.80 -8.47
C LEU A 79 -28.31 -12.34 -7.03
N PRO A 80 -27.31 -11.90 -6.25
CA PRO A 80 -27.56 -11.36 -4.92
C PRO A 80 -28.52 -10.16 -5.00
N PRO A 81 -29.27 -9.87 -3.93
CA PRO A 81 -30.06 -8.65 -3.85
C PRO A 81 -29.18 -7.43 -4.16
N ALA A 82 -29.69 -6.52 -4.99
CA ALA A 82 -28.95 -5.32 -5.38
C ALA A 82 -28.66 -4.42 -4.16
N GLU A 83 -27.42 -3.96 -4.07
CA GLU A 83 -26.98 -2.98 -3.08
C GLU A 83 -27.37 -1.54 -3.49
N PRO A 84 -27.38 -0.57 -2.55
CA PRO A 84 -27.70 0.82 -2.87
C PRO A 84 -26.73 1.43 -3.90
N ASN A 85 -27.31 2.06 -4.92
CA ASN A 85 -26.58 2.87 -5.90
C ASN A 85 -27.28 4.25 -6.06
N PRO A 86 -26.72 5.37 -5.58
CA PRO A 86 -25.39 5.50 -5.00
C PRO A 86 -25.23 4.78 -3.64
N PRO A 87 -24.01 4.36 -3.28
CA PRO A 87 -23.72 3.76 -1.98
C PRO A 87 -24.02 4.68 -0.80
N SER A 88 -24.37 4.09 0.34
CA SER A 88 -24.52 4.80 1.62
C SER A 88 -23.22 4.78 2.42
N TRP A 89 -22.46 5.86 2.37
CA TRP A 89 -21.21 6.02 3.10
C TRP A 89 -21.40 6.39 4.58
N PRO A 90 -20.54 5.89 5.49
CA PRO A 90 -20.54 6.32 6.89
C PRO A 90 -19.87 7.69 7.07
N SER A 91 -20.00 8.28 8.26
CA SER A 91 -19.44 9.61 8.61
C SER A 91 -17.92 9.68 8.62
N SER A 92 -17.21 8.56 8.47
CA SER A 92 -15.75 8.52 8.29
C SER A 92 -15.32 8.79 6.84
N VAL A 93 -16.28 8.88 5.92
CA VAL A 93 -16.07 9.25 4.51
C VAL A 93 -16.62 10.65 4.27
N TYR A 94 -15.76 11.53 3.78
CA TYR A 94 -16.07 12.92 3.50
C TYR A 94 -16.03 13.11 1.99
N ILE A 95 -17.16 13.52 1.39
CA ILE A 95 -17.26 13.72 -0.06
C ILE A 95 -17.37 15.22 -0.31
N PHE A 96 -16.40 15.76 -1.04
CA PHE A 96 -16.34 17.17 -1.43
C PHE A 96 -16.65 17.30 -2.92
N GLY A 97 -17.45 18.31 -3.26
CA GLY A 97 -17.64 18.75 -4.64
C GLY A 97 -17.03 20.13 -4.87
N PRO A 98 -16.89 20.58 -6.13
CA PRO A 98 -16.36 21.91 -6.45
C PRO A 98 -17.19 23.04 -5.81
N GLU A 99 -18.48 22.79 -5.56
CA GLU A 99 -19.37 23.69 -4.82
C GLU A 99 -18.87 24.00 -3.40
N ASP A 100 -18.16 23.07 -2.75
CA ASP A 100 -17.59 23.26 -1.42
C ASP A 100 -16.43 24.26 -1.42
N ALA A 101 -15.77 24.46 -2.56
CA ALA A 101 -14.69 25.42 -2.74
C ALA A 101 -15.20 26.86 -2.99
N VAL A 102 -16.42 27.01 -3.52
CA VAL A 102 -16.99 28.31 -3.92
C VAL A 102 -17.77 29.00 -2.77
N ASN A 103 -18.26 28.25 -1.78
CA ASN A 103 -19.21 28.73 -0.77
C ASN A 103 -18.62 29.50 0.44
N GLY A 104 -17.45 30.12 0.32
CA GLY A 104 -16.97 31.14 1.27
C GLY A 104 -16.50 30.65 2.66
N SER A 105 -16.47 29.35 2.92
CA SER A 105 -15.70 28.75 4.02
C SER A 105 -14.40 28.18 3.47
N ASP A 106 -13.26 28.58 4.04
CA ASP A 106 -11.95 28.04 3.67
C ASP A 106 -11.94 26.50 3.82
N LEU A 107 -12.07 25.79 2.70
CA LEU A 107 -12.08 24.32 2.67
C LEU A 107 -10.77 23.76 3.25
N THR A 108 -9.65 24.47 3.07
CA THR A 108 -8.36 24.15 3.70
C THR A 108 -8.50 24.15 5.21
N ALA A 109 -9.06 25.22 5.80
CA ALA A 109 -9.24 25.31 7.24
C ALA A 109 -10.20 24.23 7.79
N ARG A 110 -11.28 23.91 7.06
CA ARG A 110 -12.20 22.83 7.45
C ARG A 110 -11.53 21.47 7.45
N ILE A 111 -10.77 21.15 6.40
CA ILE A 111 -10.02 19.89 6.31
C ILE A 111 -8.92 19.84 7.38
N ALA A 112 -8.19 20.94 7.60
CA ALA A 112 -7.18 21.01 8.64
C ALA A 112 -7.77 20.76 10.04
N ALA A 113 -8.94 21.32 10.34
CA ALA A 113 -9.66 21.06 11.58
C ALA A 113 -10.13 19.59 11.68
N LEU A 114 -10.61 19.02 10.58
CA LEU A 114 -11.02 17.62 10.52
C LEU A 114 -9.85 16.64 10.77
N LEU A 115 -8.65 17.01 10.32
CA LEU A 115 -7.45 16.17 10.36
C LEU A 115 -6.51 16.50 11.53
N SER A 116 -6.85 17.44 12.41
CA SER A 116 -5.92 17.97 13.42
C SER A 116 -5.30 16.88 14.30
N GLU A 117 -6.11 15.92 14.76
CA GLU A 117 -5.62 14.79 15.57
C GLU A 117 -4.76 13.82 14.77
N LEU A 118 -5.12 13.57 13.50
CA LEU A 118 -4.37 12.67 12.63
C LEU A 118 -3.07 13.29 12.10
N ASN A 119 -2.98 14.63 12.10
CA ASN A 119 -1.78 15.40 11.77
C ASN A 119 -0.89 15.68 12.99
N ASN A 120 -1.22 15.15 14.17
CA ASN A 120 -0.40 15.25 15.36
C ASN A 120 0.39 13.94 15.56
N VAL A 121 1.71 14.03 15.73
CA VAL A 121 2.58 12.85 15.90
C VAL A 121 2.29 12.05 17.18
N THR A 122 1.83 12.73 18.23
CA THR A 122 1.55 12.11 19.53
C THR A 122 0.20 11.41 19.56
N THR A 123 -0.84 12.04 19.00
CA THR A 123 -2.20 11.47 19.04
C THR A 123 -2.55 10.67 17.78
N GLY A 124 -1.97 11.00 16.63
CA GLY A 124 -2.27 10.40 15.34
C GLY A 124 -1.65 9.01 15.12
N HIS A 125 -0.41 8.77 15.58
CA HIS A 125 0.35 7.55 15.25
C HIS A 125 -0.45 6.27 15.55
N TYR A 126 -1.10 6.18 16.70
CA TYR A 126 -1.91 5.01 17.08
C TYR A 126 -3.40 5.34 17.26
N SER A 127 -3.88 6.39 16.61
CA SER A 127 -5.29 6.77 16.66
C SER A 127 -6.19 5.63 16.17
N SER A 128 -7.40 5.54 16.74
CA SER A 128 -8.49 4.71 16.21
C SER A 128 -9.19 5.35 15.02
N ASP A 129 -8.99 6.65 14.80
CA ASP A 129 -9.65 7.39 13.73
C ASP A 129 -9.12 6.97 12.36
N ARG A 130 -10.04 6.85 11.41
CA ARG A 130 -9.80 6.54 10.00
C ARG A 130 -10.62 7.49 9.16
N LYS A 131 -10.03 8.11 8.13
CA LYS A 131 -10.73 9.09 7.30
C LYS A 131 -10.41 8.89 5.82
N ALA A 132 -11.44 8.93 4.98
CA ALA A 132 -11.31 9.01 3.53
C ALA A 132 -11.92 10.32 3.04
N LEU A 133 -11.15 11.09 2.28
CA LEU A 133 -11.57 12.36 1.69
C LEU A 133 -11.70 12.13 0.19
N LEU A 134 -12.93 12.12 -0.30
CA LEU A 134 -13.28 11.84 -1.68
C LEU A 134 -13.63 13.16 -2.37
N PHE A 135 -13.05 13.40 -3.54
CA PHE A 135 -13.25 14.62 -4.31
C PHE A 135 -13.94 14.28 -5.62
N LYS A 136 -15.13 14.85 -5.85
CA LYS A 136 -15.82 14.74 -7.14
C LYS A 136 -15.01 15.47 -8.23
N PRO A 137 -15.23 15.15 -9.52
CA PRO A 137 -14.60 15.90 -10.61
C PRO A 137 -14.77 17.42 -10.49
N GLY A 138 -13.68 18.15 -10.74
CA GLY A 138 -13.57 19.60 -10.73
C GLY A 138 -12.26 20.10 -10.14
N THR A 139 -12.17 21.41 -9.92
CA THR A 139 -10.94 22.11 -9.49
C THR A 139 -11.08 22.62 -8.06
N TYR A 140 -10.03 22.42 -7.27
CA TYR A 140 -9.97 22.72 -5.85
C TYR A 140 -8.75 23.57 -5.52
N GLU A 141 -9.00 24.80 -5.08
CA GLU A 141 -8.00 25.67 -4.44
C GLU A 141 -7.93 25.32 -2.95
N THR A 142 -7.36 24.16 -2.60
CA THR A 142 -7.39 23.64 -1.23
C THR A 142 -6.12 22.88 -0.88
N ASP A 143 -5.48 23.29 0.20
CA ASP A 143 -4.33 22.58 0.76
C ASP A 143 -4.80 21.47 1.70
N ILE A 144 -4.23 20.27 1.53
CA ILE A 144 -4.60 19.08 2.30
C ILE A 144 -3.31 18.43 2.81
N GLU A 145 -3.00 18.67 4.08
CA GLU A 145 -1.93 17.95 4.77
C GLU A 145 -2.46 16.58 5.21
N VAL A 146 -1.92 15.52 4.61
CA VAL A 146 -2.32 14.13 4.82
C VAL A 146 -1.52 13.52 5.98
N GLY A 147 -2.18 13.30 7.12
CA GLY A 147 -1.62 12.66 8.31
C GLY A 147 -1.85 11.16 8.38
N TYR A 148 -1.79 10.62 9.61
CA TYR A 148 -1.99 9.19 9.88
C TYR A 148 -3.42 8.74 9.57
N TYR A 149 -3.54 7.58 8.95
CA TYR A 149 -4.79 6.92 8.61
C TYR A 149 -5.77 7.76 7.78
N VAL A 150 -5.21 8.65 6.97
CA VAL A 150 -5.96 9.47 6.01
C VAL A 150 -5.70 8.96 4.60
N GLN A 151 -6.77 8.88 3.81
CA GLN A 151 -6.67 8.68 2.37
C GLN A 151 -7.37 9.82 1.63
N VAL A 152 -6.71 10.38 0.63
CA VAL A 152 -7.30 11.33 -0.33
C VAL A 152 -7.56 10.61 -1.65
N LEU A 153 -8.77 10.71 -2.19
CA LEU A 153 -9.23 10.02 -3.39
C LEU A 153 -9.92 11.00 -4.34
N GLY A 154 -9.49 11.08 -5.59
CA GLY A 154 -10.31 11.65 -6.65
C GLY A 154 -11.30 10.63 -7.20
N LEU A 155 -12.53 11.06 -7.48
CA LEU A 155 -13.61 10.24 -8.04
C LEU A 155 -13.73 10.39 -9.57
N GLY A 156 -12.71 10.95 -10.23
CA GLY A 156 -12.63 11.04 -11.69
C GLY A 156 -12.46 9.67 -12.35
N GLU A 157 -12.81 9.56 -13.64
CA GLU A 157 -12.40 8.39 -14.43
C GLU A 157 -10.89 8.45 -14.72
N ARG A 158 -10.35 9.66 -14.82
CA ARG A 158 -8.95 9.96 -15.02
C ARG A 158 -8.43 10.92 -13.96
N PRO A 159 -7.10 10.94 -13.69
CA PRO A 159 -6.50 11.89 -12.76
C PRO A 159 -6.86 13.35 -13.07
N GLU A 160 -6.92 13.74 -14.35
CA GLU A 160 -7.21 15.12 -14.78
C GLU A 160 -8.61 15.61 -14.40
N ASP A 161 -9.54 14.72 -14.09
CA ASP A 161 -10.91 15.13 -13.80
C ASP A 161 -11.02 15.76 -12.40
N VAL A 162 -10.06 15.53 -11.50
CA VAL A 162 -9.98 16.13 -10.16
C VAL A 162 -8.66 16.86 -10.02
N GLN A 163 -8.70 18.19 -9.90
CA GLN A 163 -7.50 19.02 -9.94
C GLN A 163 -7.30 19.82 -8.65
N PHE A 164 -6.09 19.78 -8.09
CA PHE A 164 -5.67 20.64 -6.97
C PHE A 164 -4.68 21.69 -7.46
N THR A 165 -5.00 22.97 -7.23
CA THR A 165 -4.28 24.11 -7.81
C THR A 165 -3.67 25.07 -6.78
N SER A 166 -3.98 24.87 -5.50
CA SER A 166 -3.44 25.69 -4.41
C SER A 166 -1.93 25.51 -4.21
N ALA A 167 -1.34 26.36 -3.38
CA ALA A 167 0.11 26.42 -3.17
C ALA A 167 0.71 25.07 -2.77
N TRP A 168 0.10 24.33 -1.83
CA TRP A 168 0.56 23.00 -1.45
C TRP A 168 -0.23 21.87 -2.11
N GLY A 169 -1.53 22.07 -2.34
CA GLY A 169 -2.45 21.01 -2.75
C GLY A 169 -2.43 19.84 -1.75
N VAL A 170 -2.56 18.62 -2.25
CA VAL A 170 -2.41 17.39 -1.45
C VAL A 170 -0.94 17.12 -1.15
N HIS A 171 -0.57 17.07 0.13
CA HIS A 171 0.82 16.91 0.55
C HIS A 171 0.96 16.20 1.90
N SER A 172 2.16 15.73 2.21
CA SER A 172 2.51 15.20 3.54
C SER A 172 3.87 15.76 3.94
N LYS A 173 3.91 16.48 5.06
CA LYS A 173 5.13 17.06 5.64
C LYS A 173 5.74 16.11 6.70
N PRO A 174 7.03 16.27 7.05
CA PRO A 174 7.60 15.59 8.21
C PRO A 174 6.81 15.88 9.48
N MET A 175 6.46 14.84 10.24
CA MET A 175 5.70 15.01 11.50
C MET A 175 6.61 14.97 12.73
N GLY A 176 7.83 14.46 12.60
CA GLY A 176 8.86 14.50 13.64
C GLY A 176 9.66 15.80 13.63
N ALA A 177 10.44 16.02 14.69
CA ALA A 177 11.37 17.14 14.78
C ALA A 177 12.43 17.12 13.66
N ILE A 178 12.96 18.28 13.32
CA ILE A 178 14.04 18.50 12.34
C ILE A 178 15.19 19.16 13.13
N PRO A 179 16.44 18.65 13.09
CA PRO A 179 17.00 17.75 12.07
C PRO A 179 16.78 16.23 12.25
N ASP A 180 16.22 15.77 13.37
CA ASP A 180 15.83 14.37 13.59
C ASP A 180 14.65 14.34 14.57
N PRO A 181 13.64 13.44 14.40
CA PRO A 181 13.57 12.26 13.52
C PRO A 181 12.87 12.43 12.15
N GLY A 182 12.47 13.65 11.73
CA GLY A 182 11.94 13.93 10.40
C GLY A 182 10.64 13.17 10.05
N SER A 183 10.69 12.32 9.02
CA SER A 183 9.55 11.57 8.46
C SER A 183 9.65 10.06 8.68
N LEU A 184 10.55 9.58 9.55
CA LEU A 184 10.76 8.14 9.78
C LEU A 184 9.50 7.40 10.24
N ASP A 185 8.62 8.10 10.95
CA ASP A 185 7.38 7.55 11.48
C ASP A 185 6.14 8.01 10.70
N ASN A 186 6.30 8.62 9.52
CA ASN A 186 5.19 9.07 8.68
C ASN A 186 4.58 7.88 7.91
N PHE A 187 3.78 7.06 8.59
CA PHE A 187 3.15 5.86 8.06
C PHE A 187 1.66 6.05 7.73
N TRP A 188 1.07 4.99 7.18
CA TRP A 188 -0.37 4.71 7.05
C TRP A 188 -1.16 5.85 6.45
N ARG A 189 -0.84 6.24 5.22
CA ARG A 189 -1.58 7.28 4.50
C ARG A 189 -1.58 7.00 3.02
N SER A 190 -2.48 7.59 2.26
CA SER A 190 -2.43 7.42 0.81
C SER A 190 -3.10 8.55 0.07
N ALA A 191 -2.74 8.70 -1.20
CA ALA A 191 -3.40 9.63 -2.09
C ALA A 191 -3.52 8.97 -3.48
N GLU A 192 -4.68 9.13 -4.15
CA GLU A 192 -4.90 8.46 -5.42
C GLU A 192 -5.90 9.18 -6.35
N ASN A 193 -5.65 9.04 -7.67
CA ASN A 193 -6.57 9.43 -8.76
C ASN A 193 -6.87 10.93 -8.87
N PHE A 194 -5.83 11.77 -8.96
CA PHE A 194 -6.01 13.21 -9.17
C PHE A 194 -4.83 13.87 -9.90
N HIS A 195 -5.06 15.09 -10.36
CA HIS A 195 -4.08 15.98 -10.96
C HIS A 195 -3.62 17.02 -9.94
N HIS A 196 -2.35 16.93 -9.57
CA HIS A 196 -1.66 17.86 -8.69
C HIS A 196 -0.99 18.97 -9.51
N ALA A 197 -1.73 20.06 -9.70
CA ALA A 197 -1.34 21.23 -10.50
C ALA A 197 -0.81 22.39 -9.63
N SER A 198 -0.32 22.09 -8.43
CA SER A 198 0.28 23.08 -7.53
C SER A 198 1.50 23.76 -8.17
N PRO A 199 1.67 25.09 -7.97
CA PRO A 199 2.85 25.81 -8.43
C PRO A 199 4.14 25.41 -7.69
N TRP A 200 4.04 24.84 -6.47
CA TRP A 200 5.20 24.41 -5.68
C TRP A 200 5.55 22.93 -5.88
N GLY A 201 4.72 22.19 -6.61
CA GLY A 201 4.82 20.75 -6.74
C GLY A 201 4.19 20.01 -5.58
N MET A 202 4.47 18.71 -5.50
CA MET A 202 3.91 17.82 -4.49
C MET A 202 4.99 17.43 -3.49
N LEU A 203 4.79 17.77 -2.21
CA LEU A 203 5.61 17.25 -1.12
C LEU A 203 4.96 15.97 -0.57
N TRP A 204 5.68 14.86 -0.62
CA TRP A 204 5.26 13.58 -0.06
C TRP A 204 6.38 12.98 0.80
N ALA A 205 6.70 13.68 1.89
CA ALA A 205 7.72 13.26 2.85
C ALA A 205 7.13 12.19 3.79
N VAL A 206 7.31 10.93 3.42
CA VAL A 206 6.70 9.77 4.09
C VAL A 206 7.68 8.61 4.28
N SER A 207 7.26 7.63 5.08
CA SER A 207 7.93 6.33 5.20
C SER A 207 7.05 5.19 4.69
N GLN A 208 7.23 3.95 5.19
CA GLN A 208 6.50 2.77 4.70
C GLN A 208 4.97 2.91 4.80
N ALA A 209 4.25 2.08 4.06
CA ALA A 209 2.77 2.03 4.04
C ALA A 209 2.12 3.39 3.70
N SER A 210 2.74 4.14 2.79
CA SER A 210 2.29 5.48 2.38
C SER A 210 2.18 5.66 0.85
N PRO A 211 1.40 4.82 0.14
CA PRO A 211 1.38 4.78 -1.32
C PRO A 211 0.74 6.03 -1.94
N ILE A 212 1.26 6.43 -3.10
CA ILE A 212 0.62 7.36 -4.03
C ILE A 212 0.42 6.66 -5.38
N ARG A 213 -0.79 6.75 -5.94
CA ARG A 213 -1.17 6.03 -7.16
C ARG A 213 -1.99 6.88 -8.12
N ARG A 214 -1.90 6.65 -9.43
CA ARG A 214 -2.81 7.29 -10.41
C ARG A 214 -2.82 8.81 -10.27
N ILE A 215 -1.65 9.42 -10.09
CA ILE A 215 -1.51 10.86 -9.88
C ILE A 215 -0.65 11.47 -10.98
N ARG A 216 -1.14 12.58 -11.52
CA ARG A 216 -0.36 13.47 -12.37
C ARG A 216 0.17 14.63 -11.53
N VAL A 217 1.48 14.84 -11.51
CA VAL A 217 2.12 15.97 -10.85
C VAL A 217 2.77 16.86 -11.91
N ASP A 218 2.31 18.10 -12.07
CA ASP A 218 2.83 18.98 -13.13
C ASP A 218 4.27 19.47 -12.87
N LYS A 219 4.64 19.57 -11.59
CA LYS A 219 5.94 20.09 -11.13
C LYS A 219 6.75 19.00 -10.44
N ASN A 220 7.51 19.37 -9.41
CA ASN A 220 8.37 18.46 -8.68
C ASN A 220 7.56 17.60 -7.71
N LEU A 221 7.77 16.29 -7.72
CA LEU A 221 7.45 15.40 -6.61
C LEU A 221 8.68 15.32 -5.69
N THR A 222 8.54 15.85 -4.48
CA THR A 222 9.60 15.90 -3.46
C THR A 222 9.32 14.87 -2.37
N LEU A 223 10.25 13.95 -2.13
CA LEU A 223 10.03 12.81 -1.20
C LEU A 223 10.72 12.97 0.16
N SER A 224 11.51 14.02 0.34
CA SER A 224 12.22 14.33 1.59
C SER A 224 12.48 15.83 1.68
N VAL A 225 12.69 16.34 2.90
CA VAL A 225 13.02 17.76 3.12
C VAL A 225 14.38 17.91 3.77
N PRO A 226 14.97 19.12 3.73
CA PRO A 226 16.21 19.40 4.41
C PRO A 226 16.29 19.06 5.88
N GLY A 227 17.33 18.30 6.22
CA GLY A 227 17.57 17.83 7.59
C GLY A 227 16.48 16.90 8.09
N ALA A 228 15.75 16.17 7.25
CA ALA A 228 14.76 15.21 7.73
C ALA A 228 15.05 13.83 7.18
N TRP A 229 15.09 12.82 8.05
CA TRP A 229 15.17 11.43 7.61
C TRP A 229 13.83 10.97 7.04
N ALA A 230 13.86 10.10 6.03
CA ALA A 230 12.69 9.49 5.42
C ALA A 230 13.04 8.05 4.97
N SER A 231 12.09 7.13 5.05
CA SER A 231 12.28 5.71 4.71
C SER A 231 11.11 5.17 3.88
N GLY A 232 10.56 6.01 3.00
CA GLY A 232 9.53 5.67 2.03
C GLY A 232 10.12 5.61 0.63
N GLY A 233 9.41 5.08 -0.37
CA GLY A 233 8.02 4.61 -0.34
C GLY A 233 7.65 3.86 -1.62
N TYR A 234 6.37 3.85 -1.97
CA TYR A 234 5.87 3.21 -3.18
C TYR A 234 5.02 4.20 -3.98
N MET A 235 5.28 4.27 -5.29
CA MET A 235 4.45 5.00 -6.24
C MET A 235 4.15 4.17 -7.48
N ALA A 236 2.93 4.27 -8.01
CA ALA A 236 2.57 3.60 -9.26
C ALA A 236 1.53 4.33 -10.10
N ASP A 237 1.51 4.07 -11.39
CA ASP A 237 0.62 4.74 -12.36
C ASP A 237 0.70 6.27 -12.22
N MET A 238 1.93 6.82 -12.29
CA MET A 238 2.15 8.24 -12.07
C MET A 238 2.79 8.90 -13.28
N GLN A 239 2.35 10.12 -13.57
CA GLN A 239 3.04 11.05 -14.47
C GLN A 239 3.59 12.19 -13.62
N VAL A 240 4.91 12.37 -13.61
CA VAL A 240 5.54 13.45 -12.82
C VAL A 240 6.39 14.35 -13.72
N GLY A 241 6.22 15.66 -13.55
CA GLY A 241 7.02 16.68 -14.23
C GLY A 241 8.51 16.51 -13.89
N CYS A 242 8.83 16.45 -12.59
CA CYS A 242 10.17 16.14 -12.12
C CYS A 242 10.14 15.34 -10.81
N LEU A 243 11.05 14.36 -10.65
CA LEU A 243 11.25 13.67 -9.38
C LEU A 243 12.47 14.28 -8.66
N GLN A 244 12.25 14.79 -7.44
CA GLN A 244 13.28 15.41 -6.62
C GLN A 244 13.54 14.59 -5.35
N LEU A 245 14.76 14.04 -5.25
CA LEU A 245 15.30 13.46 -4.02
C LEU A 245 16.29 14.46 -3.42
N VAL A 246 16.07 14.90 -2.18
CA VAL A 246 16.92 15.92 -1.58
C VAL A 246 18.10 15.25 -0.85
N GLN A 247 19.34 15.57 -1.25
CA GLN A 247 20.59 15.09 -0.66
C GLN A 247 21.19 16.15 0.29
N PHE A 248 21.74 15.72 1.44
CA PHE A 248 22.54 16.59 2.31
C PHE A 248 23.98 16.11 2.47
N ASP A 249 24.90 17.07 2.48
CA ASP A 249 26.21 16.94 3.12
C ASP A 249 26.10 17.50 4.54
N VAL A 250 26.25 16.62 5.54
CA VAL A 250 26.38 17.03 6.93
C VAL A 250 27.83 16.74 7.35
N GLY A 251 28.66 17.79 7.44
CA GLY A 251 30.02 17.68 8.00
C GLY A 251 30.97 16.72 7.27
N GLY A 252 30.96 16.70 5.94
CA GLY A 252 31.79 15.78 5.14
C GLY A 252 31.24 14.35 5.01
N SER A 253 30.06 14.08 5.57
CA SER A 253 29.31 12.85 5.34
C SER A 253 27.99 13.16 4.62
N THR A 254 27.88 12.67 3.40
CA THR A 254 26.66 12.73 2.61
C THR A 254 25.62 11.75 3.16
N VAL A 255 24.49 12.24 3.67
CA VAL A 255 23.35 11.42 4.11
C VAL A 255 22.16 11.70 3.18
N LEU A 256 21.60 10.64 2.62
CA LEU A 256 20.44 10.69 1.71
C LEU A 256 19.15 10.91 2.51
N GLY A 257 18.27 11.81 2.04
CA GLY A 257 16.88 11.85 2.45
C GLY A 257 16.06 10.85 1.63
N GLY A 258 15.70 9.71 2.22
CA GLY A 258 15.02 8.58 1.57
C GLY A 258 15.93 7.34 1.53
N GLN A 259 15.74 6.41 2.47
CA GLN A 259 16.63 5.23 2.59
C GLN A 259 16.49 4.24 1.42
N GLN A 260 15.29 4.12 0.80
CA GLN A 260 14.95 3.20 -0.30
C GLN A 260 13.59 3.55 -0.94
N LEU A 261 13.42 3.45 -2.27
CA LEU A 261 12.18 3.78 -3.01
C LEU A 261 11.90 2.73 -4.10
N LEU A 262 10.63 2.31 -4.25
CA LEU A 262 10.16 1.47 -5.36
C LEU A 262 9.16 2.24 -6.24
N SER A 263 9.37 2.21 -7.56
CA SER A 263 8.46 2.82 -8.53
C SER A 263 8.10 1.85 -9.66
N ILE A 264 6.80 1.76 -9.97
CA ILE A 264 6.26 0.87 -11.00
C ILE A 264 5.33 1.69 -11.90
N HIS A 265 5.58 1.74 -13.22
CA HIS A 265 4.79 2.59 -14.13
C HIS A 265 4.78 4.08 -13.73
N ALA A 266 5.94 4.61 -13.34
CA ALA A 266 6.13 6.04 -13.18
C ALA A 266 6.85 6.61 -14.41
N VAL A 267 6.22 7.58 -15.07
CA VAL A 267 6.84 8.37 -16.13
C VAL A 267 7.40 9.65 -15.50
N VAL A 268 8.73 9.75 -15.45
CA VAL A 268 9.44 10.97 -15.02
C VAL A 268 9.81 11.77 -16.26
N LEU A 269 9.18 12.93 -16.46
CA LEU A 269 9.31 13.73 -17.69
C LEU A 269 10.64 14.50 -17.77
N VAL A 270 11.18 14.97 -16.63
CA VAL A 270 12.48 15.63 -16.50
C VAL A 270 13.10 15.20 -15.15
N SER A 271 14.39 14.86 -15.11
CA SER A 271 15.10 14.62 -13.84
C SER A 271 16.28 15.57 -13.73
N LYS A 272 16.35 16.37 -12.67
CA LYS A 272 17.48 17.28 -12.45
C LYS A 272 18.58 16.65 -11.58
N GLU A 273 18.24 15.78 -10.63
CA GLU A 273 19.21 15.03 -9.82
C GLU A 273 18.59 13.73 -9.26
N VAL A 274 19.14 12.56 -9.62
CA VAL A 274 18.90 11.29 -8.90
C VAL A 274 20.26 10.81 -8.41
N ARG A 275 20.52 10.96 -7.10
CA ARG A 275 21.71 10.38 -6.45
C ARG A 275 21.26 9.28 -5.50
N VAL A 276 21.36 8.02 -5.95
CA VAL A 276 21.13 6.84 -5.12
C VAL A 276 22.49 6.26 -4.72
N ARG A 277 22.77 6.15 -3.41
CA ARG A 277 24.04 5.66 -2.87
C ARG A 277 23.99 4.18 -2.44
N LYS A 278 22.88 3.48 -2.70
CA LYS A 278 22.72 2.03 -2.52
C LYS A 278 21.91 1.42 -3.68
N PRO A 279 22.20 0.21 -4.16
CA PRO A 279 21.61 -0.35 -5.38
C PRO A 279 20.10 -0.69 -5.31
N ASP A 280 19.38 -0.27 -4.28
CA ASP A 280 18.06 -0.81 -3.92
C ASP A 280 16.87 -0.01 -4.51
N THR A 281 17.11 0.96 -5.40
CA THR A 281 16.04 1.70 -6.09
C THR A 281 15.73 1.05 -7.44
N VAL A 282 14.61 0.33 -7.53
CA VAL A 282 14.14 -0.29 -8.77
C VAL A 282 13.11 0.63 -9.44
N ALA A 283 13.36 0.99 -10.70
CA ALA A 283 12.39 1.62 -11.58
C ALA A 283 11.92 0.59 -12.61
N THR A 284 10.63 0.45 -12.81
CA THR A 284 10.07 -0.48 -13.80
C THR A 284 9.10 0.26 -14.73
N GLY A 285 9.25 0.08 -16.04
CA GLY A 285 8.35 0.66 -17.05
C GLY A 285 8.60 2.13 -17.45
N SER A 286 9.76 2.71 -17.12
CA SER A 286 10.10 4.07 -17.61
C SER A 286 10.67 4.01 -19.03
N PRO A 287 10.10 4.75 -20.02
CA PRO A 287 10.69 4.87 -21.34
C PRO A 287 12.12 5.42 -21.22
N ARG A 288 13.09 4.75 -21.85
CA ARG A 288 14.45 5.25 -21.98
C ARG A 288 14.43 6.40 -22.99
N GLU A 289 14.17 7.62 -22.57
CA GLU A 289 14.36 8.80 -23.43
C GLU A 289 15.31 9.83 -22.79
N THR A 290 16.48 9.91 -23.43
CA THR A 290 17.47 11.00 -23.45
C THR A 290 17.71 11.76 -22.15
N LEU A 291 18.75 11.35 -21.42
CA LEU A 291 19.58 12.31 -20.69
C LEU A 291 20.01 13.41 -21.69
N PRO A 292 19.94 14.70 -21.34
CA PRO A 292 20.41 15.76 -22.24
C PRO A 292 21.88 15.52 -22.62
N ALA A 293 22.18 15.83 -23.88
CA ALA A 293 23.48 15.58 -24.51
C ALA A 293 24.66 16.09 -23.68
N GLU A 294 25.76 15.35 -23.78
CA GLU A 294 27.06 15.55 -23.11
C GLU A 294 27.45 17.03 -23.01
N GLY A 295 27.65 17.51 -21.77
CA GLY A 295 28.07 18.89 -21.55
C GLY A 295 28.43 19.28 -20.10
N SER A 296 28.37 18.38 -19.12
CA SER A 296 29.00 18.64 -17.82
C SER A 296 29.50 17.35 -17.19
N GLU A 297 30.82 17.28 -17.00
CA GLU A 297 31.54 16.18 -16.35
C GLU A 297 31.04 15.98 -14.91
N THR A 298 30.12 15.03 -14.71
CA THR A 298 30.10 14.12 -13.56
C THR A 298 29.39 12.85 -14.02
N ALA A 299 30.19 11.86 -14.43
CA ALA A 299 29.70 10.56 -14.86
C ALA A 299 28.89 9.89 -13.74
N LEU A 300 27.58 9.76 -13.94
CA LEU A 300 26.67 8.99 -13.08
C LEU A 300 26.85 7.50 -13.38
N THR A 301 27.67 6.80 -12.59
CA THR A 301 27.95 5.36 -12.75
C THR A 301 27.18 4.46 -11.79
N ASN A 302 26.02 4.89 -11.27
CA ASN A 302 25.14 3.99 -10.51
C ASN A 302 23.98 3.53 -11.40
N VAL A 303 24.10 2.29 -11.87
CA VAL A 303 23.06 1.56 -12.60
C VAL A 303 21.82 1.48 -11.71
N LEU A 304 20.80 2.28 -12.00
CA LEU A 304 19.46 2.00 -11.48
C LEU A 304 19.01 0.67 -12.10
N PRO A 305 18.59 -0.34 -11.32
CA PRO A 305 17.89 -1.48 -11.87
C PRO A 305 16.61 -0.96 -12.57
N ASN A 306 16.69 -0.88 -13.89
CA ASN A 306 15.58 -0.54 -14.76
C ASN A 306 15.07 -1.82 -15.43
N VAL A 307 13.84 -2.23 -15.10
CA VAL A 307 13.16 -3.28 -15.85
C VAL A 307 12.30 -2.60 -16.90
N ALA A 308 12.65 -2.80 -18.17
CA ALA A 308 12.02 -2.11 -19.30
C ALA A 308 10.49 -2.32 -19.37
N LEU A 309 10.00 -3.46 -18.89
CA LEU A 309 8.57 -3.79 -18.84
C LEU A 309 8.29 -4.61 -17.58
N THR A 310 7.21 -4.29 -16.87
CA THR A 310 6.69 -5.18 -15.84
C THR A 310 5.89 -6.30 -16.54
N PRO A 311 6.20 -7.59 -16.32
CA PRO A 311 5.64 -8.68 -17.13
C PRO A 311 4.11 -8.78 -17.11
N VAL A 312 3.49 -8.59 -15.94
CA VAL A 312 2.03 -8.57 -15.75
C VAL A 312 1.71 -7.59 -14.62
N ILE A 313 0.74 -6.70 -14.83
CA ILE A 313 0.26 -5.77 -13.81
C ILE A 313 -1.25 -5.81 -13.74
N ALA A 314 -1.79 -5.74 -12.53
CA ALA A 314 -3.15 -5.26 -12.34
C ALA A 314 -3.06 -4.04 -11.43
N GLU A 315 -3.56 -2.90 -11.91
CA GLU A 315 -3.63 -1.71 -11.08
C GLU A 315 -4.62 -1.92 -9.95
N LYS A 316 -4.44 -1.15 -8.87
CA LYS A 316 -5.31 -1.23 -7.71
C LYS A 316 -6.74 -0.86 -8.12
N PRO A 317 -7.78 -1.60 -7.67
CA PRO A 317 -9.16 -1.16 -7.87
C PRO A 317 -9.41 0.21 -7.22
N TYR A 318 -10.26 1.03 -7.85
CA TYR A 318 -10.60 2.37 -7.38
C TYR A 318 -12.08 2.71 -7.65
N ILE A 319 -12.59 3.73 -6.95
CA ILE A 319 -14.00 4.14 -6.98
C ILE A 319 -14.14 5.45 -7.75
N THR A 320 -15.19 5.59 -8.57
CA THR A 320 -15.47 6.79 -9.35
C THR A 320 -16.84 7.39 -9.05
N ILE A 321 -17.08 8.60 -9.54
CA ILE A 321 -18.31 9.37 -9.34
C ILE A 321 -19.52 8.76 -10.04
N ALA A 322 -19.29 7.95 -11.08
CA ALA A 322 -20.30 7.12 -11.71
C ALA A 322 -20.80 5.98 -10.81
N THR A 323 -20.38 5.98 -9.53
CA THR A 323 -20.71 4.99 -8.51
C THR A 323 -20.42 3.59 -9.01
N CYS A 324 -19.19 3.45 -9.49
CA CYS A 324 -18.63 2.21 -9.98
C CYS A 324 -17.29 1.93 -9.30
N LEU A 325 -17.01 0.64 -9.14
CA LEU A 325 -15.70 0.10 -8.80
C LEU A 325 -14.99 -0.29 -10.10
N HIS A 326 -13.86 0.34 -10.38
CA HIS A 326 -13.03 0.01 -11.53
C HIS A 326 -12.00 -1.05 -11.14
N ILE A 327 -11.89 -2.08 -11.97
CA ILE A 327 -10.91 -3.16 -11.84
C ILE A 327 -10.08 -3.16 -13.12
N SER A 328 -8.89 -2.59 -13.05
CA SER A 328 -7.98 -2.51 -14.19
C SER A 328 -7.10 -3.76 -14.29
N ARG A 329 -6.83 -4.20 -15.52
CA ARG A 329 -5.81 -5.21 -15.85
C ARG A 329 -4.94 -4.70 -17.00
N SER A 330 -3.64 -4.98 -16.89
CA SER A 330 -2.67 -4.65 -17.93
C SER A 330 -1.72 -5.82 -18.17
N VAL A 331 -1.79 -6.41 -19.36
CA VAL A 331 -0.87 -7.48 -19.79
C VAL A 331 0.07 -6.88 -20.84
N GLY A 332 1.35 -6.72 -20.50
CA GLY A 332 2.33 -6.12 -21.40
C GLY A 332 2.11 -4.61 -21.66
N PRO A 333 2.79 -4.04 -22.66
CA PRO A 333 3.03 -2.59 -22.76
C PRO A 333 1.87 -1.65 -23.14
N ALA A 334 0.61 -2.10 -23.37
CA ALA A 334 -0.33 -1.17 -24.02
C ALA A 334 -1.86 -1.39 -23.92
N VAL A 335 -2.40 -2.28 -23.09
CA VAL A 335 -3.87 -2.38 -22.96
C VAL A 335 -4.29 -2.40 -21.50
N GLU A 336 -4.70 -1.24 -20.99
CA GLU A 336 -5.53 -1.17 -19.77
C GLU A 336 -6.94 -1.58 -20.18
N GLU A 337 -7.32 -2.82 -19.90
CA GLU A 337 -8.73 -3.19 -19.92
C GLU A 337 -9.28 -2.98 -18.50
N ALA A 338 -10.18 -2.01 -18.35
CA ALA A 338 -10.86 -1.76 -17.08
C ALA A 338 -12.26 -2.38 -17.11
N THR A 339 -12.54 -3.27 -16.16
CA THR A 339 -13.90 -3.72 -15.89
C THR A 339 -14.55 -2.76 -14.91
N THR A 340 -15.74 -2.28 -15.24
CA THR A 340 -16.52 -1.38 -14.39
C THR A 340 -17.61 -2.20 -13.70
N VAL A 341 -17.62 -2.19 -12.36
CA VAL A 341 -18.61 -2.88 -11.53
C VAL A 341 -19.53 -1.83 -10.92
N PRO A 342 -20.84 -1.85 -11.19
CA PRO A 342 -21.76 -0.87 -10.62
C PRO A 342 -22.04 -1.20 -9.15
N PHE A 343 -22.32 -0.20 -8.32
CA PHE A 343 -22.42 -0.40 -6.87
C PHE A 343 -23.57 -1.28 -6.40
N GLU A 344 -24.55 -1.61 -7.26
CA GLU A 344 -25.55 -2.66 -6.99
C GLU A 344 -24.91 -4.03 -6.75
N GLN A 345 -23.67 -4.23 -7.20
CA GLN A 345 -22.87 -5.45 -7.00
C GLN A 345 -21.79 -5.29 -5.92
N VAL A 346 -21.80 -4.17 -5.17
CA VAL A 346 -20.77 -3.80 -4.20
C VAL A 346 -21.40 -3.50 -2.85
N TYR A 347 -21.07 -4.31 -1.85
CA TYR A 347 -21.46 -4.01 -0.47
C TYR A 347 -20.46 -3.04 0.17
N VAL A 348 -20.95 -1.89 0.67
CA VAL A 348 -20.15 -0.96 1.48
C VAL A 348 -20.26 -1.34 2.95
N ALA A 349 -19.22 -2.04 3.42
CA ALA A 349 -19.15 -2.48 4.81
C ALA A 349 -18.75 -1.33 5.74
N ARG A 350 -19.30 -1.35 6.95
CA ARG A 350 -19.01 -0.41 8.03
C ARG A 350 -18.31 -1.12 9.19
N ALA A 351 -17.52 -0.40 9.96
CA ALA A 351 -16.73 -0.99 11.05
C ALA A 351 -17.59 -1.64 12.15
N GLU A 352 -18.84 -1.18 12.29
CA GLU A 352 -19.86 -1.74 13.17
C GLU A 352 -20.56 -3.00 12.62
N ASP A 353 -20.36 -3.34 11.34
CA ASP A 353 -20.94 -4.54 10.76
C ASP A 353 -20.39 -5.79 11.42
N LEU A 354 -21.27 -6.77 11.64
CA LEU A 354 -20.84 -8.09 12.07
C LEU A 354 -19.99 -8.76 10.97
N THR A 355 -18.94 -9.48 11.36
CA THR A 355 -18.11 -10.27 10.44
C THR A 355 -18.97 -11.22 9.60
N SER A 356 -20.00 -11.82 10.18
CA SER A 356 -20.94 -12.70 9.48
C SER A 356 -21.75 -11.98 8.40
N THR A 357 -22.11 -10.71 8.61
CA THR A 357 -22.80 -9.89 7.60
C THR A 357 -21.88 -9.66 6.41
N ILE A 358 -20.66 -9.19 6.63
CA ILE A 358 -19.66 -8.96 5.58
C ILE A 358 -19.38 -10.28 4.83
N GLN A 359 -19.18 -11.38 5.55
CA GLN A 359 -18.95 -12.68 4.96
C GLN A 359 -20.14 -13.15 4.12
N SER A 360 -21.38 -12.94 4.56
CA SER A 360 -22.57 -13.33 3.80
C SER A 360 -22.64 -12.62 2.45
N LYS A 361 -22.22 -11.35 2.38
CA LYS A 361 -22.15 -10.56 1.14
C LYS A 361 -21.10 -11.13 0.19
N LEU A 362 -19.90 -11.44 0.71
CA LEU A 362 -18.87 -12.14 -0.06
C LEU A 362 -19.34 -13.51 -0.56
N THR A 363 -20.01 -14.30 0.29
CA THR A 363 -20.54 -15.62 -0.07
C THR A 363 -21.68 -15.53 -1.11
N SER A 364 -22.38 -14.40 -1.19
CA SER A 364 -23.40 -14.15 -2.21
C SER A 364 -22.84 -13.70 -3.56
N GLY A 365 -21.51 -13.55 -3.68
CA GLY A 365 -20.83 -13.14 -4.91
C GLY A 365 -20.63 -11.64 -5.06
N LEU A 366 -21.05 -10.82 -4.09
CA LEU A 366 -20.80 -9.37 -4.11
C LEU A 366 -19.31 -9.06 -3.90
N HIS A 367 -18.90 -7.93 -4.44
CA HIS A 367 -17.66 -7.27 -4.04
C HIS A 367 -17.89 -6.55 -2.71
N VAL A 368 -16.82 -6.27 -1.97
CA VAL A 368 -16.90 -5.52 -0.71
C VAL A 368 -15.93 -4.34 -0.73
N VAL A 369 -16.44 -3.17 -0.37
CA VAL A 369 -15.65 -2.00 -0.01
C VAL A 369 -15.74 -1.79 1.50
N LEU A 370 -14.61 -1.91 2.21
CA LEU A 370 -14.48 -1.58 3.62
C LEU A 370 -14.31 -0.05 3.73
N SER A 371 -15.31 0.61 4.31
CA SER A 371 -15.22 2.02 4.68
C SER A 371 -14.16 2.25 5.78
N PRO A 372 -13.69 3.49 5.99
CA PRO A 372 -12.64 3.78 6.96
C PRO A 372 -13.10 3.41 8.37
N GLY A 373 -12.36 2.52 9.03
CA GLY A 373 -12.60 2.08 10.39
C GLY A 373 -11.77 0.86 10.80
N ILE A 374 -11.98 0.38 12.03
CA ILE A 374 -11.31 -0.80 12.60
C ILE A 374 -12.35 -1.92 12.77
N TYR A 375 -12.17 -3.00 12.03
CA TYR A 375 -13.05 -4.16 11.99
C TYR A 375 -12.47 -5.26 12.85
N ASN A 376 -13.08 -5.52 14.00
CA ASN A 376 -12.68 -6.60 14.89
C ASN A 376 -13.32 -7.91 14.43
N LEU A 377 -12.56 -8.73 13.71
CA LEU A 377 -13.11 -9.93 13.09
C LEU A 377 -13.35 -11.03 14.13
N THR A 378 -14.48 -11.72 14.01
CA THR A 378 -14.77 -12.94 14.78
C THR A 378 -14.47 -14.22 14.00
N ALA A 379 -14.23 -14.12 12.69
CA ALA A 379 -13.89 -15.20 11.78
C ALA A 379 -13.16 -14.65 10.55
N THR A 380 -12.51 -15.52 9.77
CA THR A 380 -11.84 -15.13 8.51
C THR A 380 -12.84 -14.65 7.45
N LEU A 381 -12.53 -13.54 6.79
CA LEU A 381 -13.23 -13.12 5.57
C LEU A 381 -12.68 -13.91 4.38
N THR A 382 -13.54 -14.68 3.71
CA THR A 382 -13.19 -15.62 2.65
C THR A 382 -13.72 -15.17 1.31
N LEU A 383 -12.83 -14.96 0.34
CA LEU A 383 -13.16 -14.70 -1.07
C LEU A 383 -13.18 -16.02 -1.82
N THR A 384 -14.26 -16.28 -2.56
CA THR A 384 -14.51 -17.58 -3.21
C THR A 384 -14.74 -17.47 -4.71
N PHE A 385 -15.16 -16.29 -5.20
CA PHE A 385 -15.54 -16.08 -6.59
C PHE A 385 -14.39 -15.51 -7.44
N LYS A 386 -14.39 -15.84 -8.73
CA LYS A 386 -13.47 -15.24 -9.69
C LYS A 386 -13.65 -13.71 -9.70
N ASN A 387 -12.55 -12.97 -9.81
CA ASN A 387 -12.52 -11.50 -9.85
C ASN A 387 -13.14 -10.79 -8.64
N GLN A 388 -13.43 -11.52 -7.55
CA GLN A 388 -14.03 -10.93 -6.36
C GLN A 388 -13.06 -9.90 -5.74
N VAL A 389 -13.61 -8.78 -5.27
CA VAL A 389 -12.82 -7.66 -4.76
C VAL A 389 -13.15 -7.43 -3.29
N LEU A 390 -12.10 -7.30 -2.48
CA LEU A 390 -12.13 -6.76 -1.13
C LEU A 390 -11.22 -5.53 -1.10
N LEU A 391 -11.83 -4.34 -1.15
CA LEU A 391 -11.14 -3.05 -1.19
C LEU A 391 -11.34 -2.29 0.12
N GLY A 392 -10.27 -1.84 0.76
CA GLY A 392 -10.33 -0.87 1.86
C GLY A 392 -10.08 0.55 1.37
N ILE A 393 -10.78 1.51 1.98
CA ILE A 393 -10.49 2.94 1.84
C ILE A 393 -10.23 3.57 3.22
N GLY A 394 -9.46 4.67 3.26
CA GLY A 394 -9.13 5.41 4.48
C GLY A 394 -8.38 4.57 5.51
N MET A 395 -7.48 3.67 5.06
CA MET A 395 -6.71 2.76 5.90
C MET A 395 -7.59 1.84 6.78
N ALA A 396 -8.68 1.32 6.19
CA ALA A 396 -9.51 0.30 6.81
C ALA A 396 -8.65 -0.83 7.41
N THR A 397 -8.87 -1.13 8.68
CA THR A 397 -8.04 -2.05 9.45
C THR A 397 -8.83 -3.29 9.84
N LEU A 398 -8.38 -4.48 9.44
CA LEU A 398 -8.93 -5.76 9.87
C LEU A 398 -8.07 -6.29 11.02
N VAL A 399 -8.65 -6.39 12.22
CA VAL A 399 -8.00 -7.05 13.37
C VAL A 399 -8.34 -8.53 13.31
N ALA A 400 -7.31 -9.38 13.40
CA ALA A 400 -7.46 -10.82 13.26
C ALA A 400 -8.43 -11.42 14.30
N PRO A 401 -9.11 -12.54 13.96
CA PRO A 401 -9.83 -13.35 14.91
C PRO A 401 -8.99 -13.76 16.13
N LYS A 402 -9.64 -13.88 17.29
CA LYS A 402 -8.98 -14.28 18.55
C LYS A 402 -8.55 -15.75 18.56
N ASP A 403 -9.11 -16.57 17.68
CA ASP A 403 -8.80 -18.00 17.57
C ASP A 403 -7.52 -18.28 16.76
N GLY A 404 -6.84 -17.24 16.27
CA GLY A 404 -5.61 -17.36 15.48
C GLY A 404 -5.85 -17.55 13.98
N SER A 405 -7.10 -17.54 13.50
CA SER A 405 -7.39 -17.57 12.06
C SER A 405 -6.90 -16.29 11.37
N PRO A 406 -6.57 -16.32 10.07
CA PRO A 406 -6.19 -15.11 9.33
C PRO A 406 -7.37 -14.14 9.20
N CYS A 407 -7.08 -12.86 8.94
CA CYS A 407 -8.12 -11.88 8.64
C CYS A 407 -8.81 -12.20 7.30
N VAL A 408 -8.02 -12.56 6.30
CA VAL A 408 -8.49 -12.80 4.92
C VAL A 408 -7.97 -14.14 4.39
N LEU A 409 -8.85 -14.91 3.77
CA LEU A 409 -8.51 -16.07 2.97
C LEU A 409 -9.02 -15.88 1.53
N VAL A 410 -8.14 -16.00 0.56
CA VAL A 410 -8.54 -16.07 -0.86
C VAL A 410 -8.51 -17.54 -1.26
N GLU A 411 -9.66 -18.13 -1.57
CA GLU A 411 -9.73 -19.55 -1.94
C GLU A 411 -9.08 -19.81 -3.32
N ASN A 412 -8.60 -21.04 -3.54
CA ASN A 412 -7.91 -21.43 -4.78
C ASN A 412 -8.73 -21.17 -6.06
N ALA A 413 -10.07 -21.23 -5.94
CA ALA A 413 -11.00 -21.01 -7.04
C ALA A 413 -11.26 -19.51 -7.35
N ALA A 414 -10.89 -18.60 -6.44
CA ALA A 414 -11.08 -17.16 -6.59
C ALA A 414 -9.99 -16.53 -7.49
N THR A 415 -9.84 -17.07 -8.71
CA THR A 415 -8.84 -16.58 -9.66
C THR A 415 -9.16 -15.13 -10.08
N GLY A 416 -8.12 -14.31 -10.27
CA GLY A 416 -8.30 -12.88 -10.56
C GLY A 416 -8.79 -12.03 -9.38
N ALA A 417 -8.90 -12.58 -8.16
CA ALA A 417 -9.33 -11.79 -6.99
C ALA A 417 -8.43 -10.56 -6.74
N ARG A 418 -9.00 -9.54 -6.08
CA ARG A 418 -8.28 -8.33 -5.70
C ARG A 418 -8.48 -8.08 -4.20
N VAL A 419 -7.39 -8.00 -3.45
CA VAL A 419 -7.42 -7.55 -2.05
C VAL A 419 -6.53 -6.32 -1.95
N ALA A 420 -7.11 -5.17 -1.59
CA ALA A 420 -6.39 -3.92 -1.69
C ALA A 420 -6.74 -2.88 -0.62
N GLY A 421 -5.78 -2.04 -0.23
CA GLY A 421 -6.00 -0.88 0.64
C GLY A 421 -6.35 -1.20 2.09
N ILE A 422 -5.82 -2.30 2.63
CA ILE A 422 -6.21 -2.85 3.94
C ILE A 422 -5.00 -2.96 4.86
N VAL A 423 -5.16 -2.51 6.10
CA VAL A 423 -4.24 -2.83 7.19
C VAL A 423 -4.71 -4.13 7.87
N LEU A 424 -3.88 -5.16 7.84
CA LEU A 424 -4.06 -6.39 8.60
C LEU A 424 -3.35 -6.25 9.94
N GLN A 425 -4.11 -6.25 11.02
CA GLN A 425 -3.57 -6.14 12.37
C GLN A 425 -3.66 -7.49 13.09
N ALA A 426 -2.53 -7.92 13.66
CA ALA A 426 -2.51 -9.09 14.52
C ALA A 426 -3.39 -8.89 15.76
N ASN A 427 -4.07 -9.95 16.16
CA ASN A 427 -4.73 -10.02 17.46
C ASN A 427 -3.74 -10.53 18.50
N PHE A 428 -3.81 -9.95 19.69
CA PHE A 428 -2.88 -10.22 20.78
C PHE A 428 -3.36 -11.32 21.72
N ALA A 429 -4.45 -12.04 21.39
CA ALA A 429 -5.02 -13.11 22.19
C ALA A 429 -4.17 -14.41 22.24
N PHE A 430 -2.83 -14.29 22.25
CA PHE A 430 -1.99 -15.41 22.64
C PHE A 430 -2.09 -15.60 24.14
N ASP A 431 -2.94 -16.55 24.54
CA ASP A 431 -3.04 -16.98 25.92
C ASP A 431 -2.22 -18.26 26.13
N LYS A 432 -1.04 -18.11 26.75
CA LYS A 432 -0.19 -19.23 27.17
C LYS A 432 -0.94 -20.23 28.07
N ALA A 433 -1.97 -19.79 28.79
CA ALA A 433 -2.75 -20.63 29.69
C ALA A 433 -3.78 -21.50 28.94
N THR A 434 -4.29 -21.06 27.79
CA THR A 434 -5.20 -21.88 26.94
C THR A 434 -4.47 -22.69 25.87
N GLY A 435 -3.19 -22.39 25.61
CA GLY A 435 -2.40 -23.08 24.59
C GLY A 435 -2.84 -22.75 23.15
N SER A 436 -3.66 -21.72 22.96
CA SER A 436 -4.10 -21.28 21.63
C SER A 436 -2.89 -20.80 20.84
N PRO A 437 -2.60 -21.38 19.66
CA PRO A 437 -1.46 -20.96 18.87
C PRO A 437 -1.64 -19.50 18.44
N PRO A 438 -0.56 -18.69 18.37
CA PRO A 438 -0.65 -17.38 17.75
C PRO A 438 -1.09 -17.56 16.28
N PRO A 439 -1.74 -16.54 15.68
CA PRO A 439 -2.08 -16.62 14.27
C PRO A 439 -0.82 -16.90 13.44
N SER A 440 -0.83 -17.99 12.68
CA SER A 440 0.28 -18.38 11.82
C SER A 440 0.42 -17.46 10.59
N SER A 441 -0.64 -16.72 10.27
CA SER A 441 -0.80 -15.86 9.10
C SER A 441 -1.85 -14.78 9.39
N LEU A 442 -1.74 -13.62 8.74
CA LEU A 442 -2.80 -12.59 8.75
C LEU A 442 -3.62 -12.59 7.46
N LEU A 443 -3.06 -13.14 6.39
CA LEU A 443 -3.71 -13.37 5.11
C LEU A 443 -3.20 -14.69 4.53
N GLU A 444 -4.11 -15.47 4.00
CA GLU A 444 -3.81 -16.69 3.26
C GLU A 444 -4.30 -16.55 1.83
N TRP A 445 -3.45 -16.93 0.88
CA TRP A 445 -3.78 -16.96 -0.54
C TRP A 445 -3.72 -18.40 -1.04
N GLY A 446 -4.88 -19.03 -1.13
CA GLY A 446 -5.06 -20.43 -1.40
C GLY A 446 -4.82 -21.31 -0.16
N ARG A 447 -5.44 -22.48 -0.18
CA ARG A 447 -5.23 -23.57 0.78
C ARG A 447 -4.16 -24.52 0.27
N SER A 448 -3.29 -24.95 1.18
CA SER A 448 -2.29 -25.97 0.89
C SER A 448 -2.96 -27.31 0.56
N GLY A 449 -2.40 -28.04 -0.41
CA GLY A 449 -2.92 -29.35 -0.84
C GLY A 449 -4.22 -29.30 -1.66
N VAL A 450 -4.82 -28.13 -1.84
CA VAL A 450 -5.97 -27.93 -2.74
C VAL A 450 -5.43 -27.56 -4.12
N THR A 451 -5.94 -28.20 -5.17
CA THR A 451 -5.57 -27.85 -6.54
C THR A 451 -5.89 -26.37 -6.78
N ALA A 452 -4.92 -25.61 -7.32
CA ALA A 452 -5.21 -24.27 -7.78
C ALA A 452 -6.40 -24.31 -8.75
N GLY A 453 -7.28 -23.31 -8.71
CA GLY A 453 -8.19 -23.09 -9.83
C GLY A 453 -7.39 -22.94 -11.13
N GLU A 454 -8.04 -23.01 -12.29
CA GLU A 454 -7.37 -22.77 -13.57
C GLU A 454 -6.68 -21.40 -13.54
N ALA A 455 -5.36 -21.41 -13.35
CA ALA A 455 -4.56 -20.22 -13.28
C ALA A 455 -4.62 -19.53 -14.65
N ASP A 456 -5.06 -18.27 -14.65
CA ASP A 456 -5.05 -17.43 -15.83
C ASP A 456 -3.88 -16.44 -15.72
N PRO A 457 -2.77 -16.67 -16.45
CA PRO A 457 -1.63 -15.75 -16.44
C PRO A 457 -1.98 -14.34 -16.91
N ALA A 458 -3.07 -14.17 -17.68
CA ALA A 458 -3.56 -12.86 -18.12
C ALA A 458 -4.49 -12.19 -17.09
N ASN A 459 -4.87 -12.92 -16.03
CA ASN A 459 -5.69 -12.41 -14.94
C ASN A 459 -5.25 -12.96 -13.58
N PRO A 460 -4.01 -12.63 -13.13
CA PRO A 460 -3.55 -13.05 -11.83
C PRO A 460 -4.41 -12.41 -10.74
N GLY A 461 -4.52 -13.05 -9.59
CA GLY A 461 -4.98 -12.36 -8.39
C GLY A 461 -3.91 -11.42 -7.84
N VAL A 462 -4.32 -10.31 -7.23
CA VAL A 462 -3.37 -9.25 -6.82
C VAL A 462 -3.66 -8.73 -5.41
N LEU A 463 -2.57 -8.51 -4.67
CA LEU A 463 -2.51 -7.72 -3.44
C LEU A 463 -1.96 -6.34 -3.76
N SER A 464 -2.62 -5.27 -3.34
CA SER A 464 -2.14 -3.90 -3.53
C SER A 464 -2.39 -3.07 -2.28
N ASP A 465 -1.35 -2.44 -1.74
CA ASP A 465 -1.48 -1.61 -0.52
C ASP A 465 -2.10 -2.39 0.65
N VAL A 466 -1.66 -3.64 0.81
CA VAL A 466 -1.99 -4.48 1.96
C VAL A 466 -0.82 -4.41 2.94
N PHE A 467 -1.10 -3.97 4.15
CA PHE A 467 -0.09 -3.71 5.17
C PHE A 467 -0.29 -4.65 6.35
N ALA A 468 0.76 -5.29 6.84
CA ALA A 468 0.69 -6.08 8.06
C ALA A 468 1.26 -5.28 9.24
N ARG A 469 0.50 -5.22 10.35
CA ARG A 469 0.95 -4.64 11.60
C ARG A 469 0.85 -5.66 12.73
N VAL A 470 1.97 -5.86 13.41
CA VAL A 470 2.09 -6.72 14.59
C VAL A 470 2.64 -5.85 15.72
N GLY A 471 1.77 -5.43 16.65
CA GLY A 471 2.15 -4.49 17.72
C GLY A 471 1.82 -3.04 17.44
N GLY A 472 2.08 -2.18 18.43
CA GLY A 472 1.91 -0.74 18.34
C GLY A 472 0.83 -0.20 19.28
N PRO A 473 -0.44 -0.11 18.86
CA PRO A 473 -1.51 0.58 19.60
C PRO A 473 -1.81 -0.06 20.98
N ASP A 474 -1.46 -1.33 21.16
CA ASP A 474 -1.66 -2.10 22.39
C ASP A 474 -0.35 -2.16 23.21
N THR A 475 0.06 -1.01 23.75
CA THR A 475 1.37 -0.78 24.40
C THR A 475 1.58 -1.51 25.73
N ASP A 476 0.56 -2.18 26.27
CA ASP A 476 0.60 -2.86 27.56
C ASP A 476 1.09 -4.32 27.49
N ARG A 477 1.41 -4.87 26.30
CA ARG A 477 1.56 -6.32 26.13
C ARG A 477 2.73 -6.75 25.23
N LYS A 478 3.41 -7.82 25.65
CA LYS A 478 4.54 -8.43 24.92
C LYS A 478 4.04 -9.26 23.74
N ILE A 479 4.53 -8.99 22.55
CA ILE A 479 4.38 -9.87 21.39
C ILE A 479 5.57 -10.82 21.34
N GLY A 480 5.29 -12.11 21.19
CA GLY A 480 6.30 -13.11 20.84
C GLY A 480 6.02 -13.65 19.45
N THR A 481 7.04 -13.71 18.61
CA THR A 481 7.06 -14.62 17.47
C THR A 481 7.37 -16.04 17.98
N LEU A 482 6.78 -17.07 17.38
CA LEU A 482 7.15 -18.46 17.65
C LEU A 482 8.61 -18.76 17.31
#